data_AF-A0A9D8W4Z5-F1
#
_entry.id   AF-A0A9D8W4Z5-F1
#
_cell.length_a   1.000
_cell.length_b   1.000
_cell.length_c   1.000
_cell.angle_alpha   90.00
_cell.angle_beta   90.00
_cell.angle_gamma   90.00
#
_symmetry.space_group_name_H-M   'P 1'
#
loop_
_entity.id
_entity.type
_entity.pdbx_description
1 polymer ?
#
loop_
_entity_poly.entity_id
_entity_poly.type
_entity_poly.pdbx_seq_one_letter_code
_entity_poly.pdbx_strand_id
1 'polypeptide(L)'
;MSGNNDAGRGWVWFFWLAAIFNFAIGAAAMLGPTPTVDTRLVAVLVFAFGIIYAVTARDPNRYASVLWAGVFGKVAVVALMVAAGLDDESYGTTAIVLALDLLFAFGFLIFLLTRSDVEDAASASITQE
;
A
#
# COMPACT_ATOMS: atom_id res chain seq x y z
N MET A 1 1.87 25.81 -19.27
CA MET A 1 2.12 24.36 -19.42
C MET A 1 2.68 23.82 -18.11
N SER A 2 1.83 23.30 -17.20
CA SER A 2 2.25 22.88 -15.84
C SER A 2 1.54 21.61 -15.32
N GLY A 3 0.71 20.92 -16.11
CA GLY A 3 -0.17 19.87 -15.57
C GLY A 3 0.41 18.45 -15.52
N ASN A 4 1.36 18.10 -16.39
CA ASN A 4 1.67 16.68 -16.63
C ASN A 4 2.79 16.11 -15.74
N ASN A 5 3.64 16.95 -15.15
CA ASN A 5 4.73 16.49 -14.28
C ASN A 5 4.29 16.30 -12.81
N ASP A 6 3.11 16.80 -12.45
CA ASP A 6 2.64 16.82 -11.07
C ASP A 6 1.99 15.50 -10.66
N ALA A 7 1.25 14.84 -11.57
CA ALA A 7 0.61 13.56 -11.30
C ALA A 7 1.64 12.46 -11.01
N GLY A 8 2.69 12.34 -11.85
CA GLY A 8 3.77 11.38 -11.62
C GLY A 8 4.53 11.63 -10.31
N ARG A 9 4.77 12.91 -10.00
CA ARG A 9 5.43 13.33 -8.76
C ARG A 9 4.55 13.09 -7.53
N GLY A 10 3.22 13.25 -7.65
CA GLY A 10 2.25 12.96 -6.60
C GLY A 10 2.25 11.47 -6.21
N TRP A 11 2.26 10.58 -7.20
CA TRP A 11 2.34 9.14 -6.96
C TRP A 11 3.66 8.72 -6.27
N VAL A 12 4.79 9.29 -6.70
CA VAL A 12 6.09 9.06 -6.03
C VAL A 12 6.02 9.42 -4.54
N TRP A 13 5.47 10.59 -4.21
CA TRP A 13 5.29 11.00 -2.80
C TRP A 13 4.32 10.09 -2.05
N PHE A 14 3.24 9.66 -2.69
CA PHE A 14 2.29 8.72 -2.10
C PHE A 14 2.97 7.39 -1.74
N PHE A 15 3.81 6.83 -2.61
CA PHE A 15 4.55 5.60 -2.31
C PHE A 15 5.60 5.80 -1.21
N TRP A 16 6.27 6.95 -1.15
CA TRP A 16 7.14 7.29 -0.04
C TRP A 16 6.39 7.39 1.29
N LEU A 17 5.21 8.01 1.29
CA LEU A 17 4.36 8.10 2.48
C LEU A 17 3.92 6.71 2.94
N ALA A 18 3.49 5.86 2.01
CA ALA A 18 3.16 4.46 2.31
C ALA A 18 4.36 3.70 2.89
N ALA A 19 5.55 3.89 2.33
CA ALA A 19 6.78 3.28 2.83
C ALA A 19 7.11 3.71 4.26
N ILE A 20 7.13 5.02 4.52
CA ILE A 20 7.42 5.60 5.84
C ILE A 20 6.40 5.13 6.87
N PHE A 21 5.11 5.12 6.52
CA PHE A 21 4.06 4.60 7.38
C PHE A 21 4.30 3.13 7.77
N ASN A 22 4.58 2.27 6.78
CA ASN A 22 4.83 0.85 7.01
C ASN A 22 6.11 0.62 7.83
N PHE A 23 7.17 1.40 7.62
CA PHE A 23 8.35 1.35 8.48
C PHE A 23 8.05 1.77 9.90
N ALA A 24 7.30 2.85 10.12
CA ALA A 24 6.96 3.34 11.44
C ALA A 24 6.11 2.33 12.22
N ILE A 25 5.03 1.83 11.62
CA ILE A 25 4.13 0.85 12.26
C ILE A 25 4.85 -0.49 12.45
N GLY A 26 5.56 -0.98 11.43
CA GLY A 26 6.32 -2.22 11.51
C GLY A 26 7.42 -2.15 12.58
N ALA A 27 8.21 -1.08 12.62
CA ALA A 27 9.26 -0.93 13.63
C ALA A 27 8.68 -0.76 15.04
N ALA A 28 7.63 0.04 15.21
CA ALA A 28 6.99 0.23 16.51
C ALA A 28 6.43 -1.08 17.08
N ALA A 29 5.71 -1.86 16.26
CA ALA A 29 5.17 -3.15 16.68
C ALA A 29 6.25 -4.22 16.89
N MET A 30 7.32 -4.19 16.09
CA MET A 30 8.44 -5.13 16.21
C MET A 30 9.32 -4.85 17.45
N LEU A 31 9.55 -3.58 17.79
CA LEU A 31 10.47 -3.17 18.87
C LEU A 31 9.75 -2.82 20.19
N GLY A 32 8.41 -2.82 20.19
CA GLY A 32 7.61 -2.53 21.37
C GLY A 32 7.86 -3.50 22.54
N PRO A 33 7.49 -3.12 23.76
CA PRO A 33 7.57 -3.99 24.93
C PRO A 33 6.56 -5.14 24.82
N THR A 34 7.02 -6.36 25.10
CA THR A 34 6.17 -7.57 25.23
C THR A 34 5.24 -7.97 24.07
N PRO A 35 5.53 -7.72 22.76
CA PRO A 35 4.70 -8.27 21.69
C PRO A 35 4.87 -9.79 21.60
N THR A 36 3.76 -10.47 21.32
CA THR A 36 3.75 -11.91 21.02
C THR A 36 4.58 -12.19 19.77
N VAL A 37 5.01 -13.45 19.60
CA VAL A 37 5.78 -13.85 18.40
C VAL A 37 4.98 -13.57 17.13
N ASP A 38 3.69 -13.87 17.12
CA ASP A 38 2.80 -13.62 15.97
C ASP A 38 2.73 -12.13 15.62
N THR A 39 2.60 -11.25 16.62
CA THR A 39 2.63 -9.79 16.40
C THR A 39 3.97 -9.35 15.80
N ARG A 40 5.10 -9.90 16.26
CA ARG A 40 6.41 -9.58 15.69
C ARG A 40 6.56 -10.05 14.25
N LEU A 41 6.06 -11.25 13.92
CA LEU A 41 6.10 -11.77 12.55
C LEU A 41 5.29 -10.89 11.60
N VAL A 42 4.08 -10.49 12.00
CA VAL A 42 3.27 -9.55 11.24
C VAL A 42 3.98 -8.20 11.10
N ALA A 43 4.58 -7.69 12.17
CA ALA A 43 5.31 -6.42 12.15
C ALA A 43 6.51 -6.44 11.18
N VAL A 44 7.24 -7.56 11.10
CA VAL A 44 8.33 -7.75 10.12
C VAL A 44 7.78 -7.72 8.69
N LEU A 45 6.64 -8.35 8.43
CA LEU A 45 6.00 -8.31 7.11
C LEU A 45 5.53 -6.90 6.72
N VAL A 46 4.92 -6.18 7.67
CA VAL A 46 4.52 -4.77 7.46
C VAL A 46 5.76 -3.91 7.16
N PHE A 47 6.84 -4.08 7.92
CA PHE A 47 8.09 -3.38 7.66
C PHE A 47 8.66 -3.72 6.26
N ALA A 48 8.62 -4.99 5.87
CA ALA A 48 9.08 -5.43 4.55
C ALA A 48 8.24 -4.85 3.40
N PHE A 49 6.92 -4.68 3.58
CA PHE A 49 6.10 -3.94 2.62
C PHE A 49 6.54 -2.48 2.48
N GLY A 50 7.04 -1.86 3.55
CA GLY A 50 7.67 -0.54 3.47
C GLY A 50 8.86 -0.51 2.49
N ILE A 51 9.67 -1.57 2.43
CA ILE A 51 10.77 -1.70 1.47
C ILE A 51 10.23 -1.76 0.04
N ILE A 52 9.19 -2.58 -0.18
CA ILE A 52 8.55 -2.71 -1.49
C ILE A 52 8.07 -1.34 -1.97
N TYR A 53 7.35 -0.59 -1.12
CA TYR A 53 6.82 0.72 -1.49
C TYR A 53 7.93 1.76 -1.70
N ALA A 54 9.03 1.71 -0.96
CA ALA A 54 10.20 2.56 -1.18
C ALA A 54 10.88 2.25 -2.53
N VAL A 55 10.95 0.98 -2.92
CA VAL A 55 11.45 0.58 -4.26
C VAL A 55 10.50 1.05 -5.34
N THR A 56 9.18 0.85 -5.18
CA THR A 56 8.17 1.33 -6.12
C THR A 56 8.21 2.86 -6.25
N ALA A 57 8.46 3.59 -5.18
CA ALA A 57 8.56 5.06 -5.22
C ALA A 57 9.67 5.57 -6.15
N ARG A 58 10.74 4.78 -6.38
CA ARG A 58 11.84 5.16 -7.27
C ARG A 58 11.48 5.04 -8.76
N ASP A 59 10.63 4.08 -9.09
CA ASP A 59 10.14 3.86 -10.45
C ASP A 59 8.74 3.20 -10.41
N PRO A 60 7.69 4.01 -10.21
CA PRO A 60 6.35 3.49 -9.98
C PRO A 60 5.81 2.65 -11.14
N ASN A 61 6.13 3.03 -12.38
CA ASN A 61 5.64 2.36 -13.56
C ASN A 61 6.33 1.01 -13.76
N ARG A 62 7.63 0.91 -13.47
CA ARG A 62 8.34 -0.36 -13.59
C ARG A 62 7.90 -1.39 -12.55
N TYR A 63 7.60 -0.96 -11.33
CA TYR A 63 7.31 -1.86 -10.21
C TYR A 63 5.81 -1.97 -9.87
N ALA A 64 4.92 -1.41 -10.69
CA ALA A 64 3.50 -1.36 -10.39
C ALA A 64 2.88 -2.73 -10.14
N SER A 65 3.25 -3.77 -10.91
CA SER A 65 2.67 -5.11 -10.76
C SER A 65 2.85 -5.70 -9.36
N VAL A 66 3.90 -5.30 -8.63
CA VAL A 66 4.15 -5.72 -7.24
C VAL A 66 3.11 -5.16 -6.27
N LEU A 67 2.47 -4.03 -6.61
CA LEU A 67 1.44 -3.40 -5.79
C LEU A 67 0.18 -4.28 -5.64
N TRP A 68 -0.09 -5.20 -6.56
CA TRP A 68 -1.17 -6.18 -6.39
C TRP A 68 -1.02 -7.02 -5.13
N ALA A 69 0.22 -7.37 -4.76
CA ALA A 69 0.48 -8.07 -3.50
C ALA A 69 0.13 -7.18 -2.29
N GLY A 70 0.40 -5.87 -2.39
CA GLY A 70 0.01 -4.89 -1.38
C GLY A 70 -1.50 -4.73 -1.25
N VAL A 71 -2.23 -4.63 -2.37
CA VAL A 71 -3.69 -4.57 -2.40
C VAL A 71 -4.28 -5.84 -1.77
N PHE A 72 -3.84 -7.02 -2.22
CA PHE A 72 -4.31 -8.30 -1.70
C PHE A 72 -4.06 -8.43 -0.19
N GLY A 73 -2.84 -8.14 0.27
CA GLY A 73 -2.48 -8.23 1.68
C GLY A 73 -3.37 -7.35 2.57
N LYS A 74 -3.60 -6.10 2.15
CA LYS A 74 -4.43 -5.13 2.88
C LYS A 74 -5.89 -5.57 2.96
N VAL A 75 -6.46 -6.01 1.84
CA VAL A 75 -7.84 -6.51 1.78
C VAL A 75 -8.01 -7.77 2.64
N ALA A 76 -7.05 -8.69 2.59
CA ALA A 76 -7.09 -9.91 3.39
C ALA A 76 -7.04 -9.61 4.90
N VAL A 77 -6.18 -8.68 5.34
CA VAL A 77 -6.10 -8.27 6.76
C VAL A 77 -7.44 -7.70 7.24
N VAL A 78 -8.08 -6.85 6.43
CA VAL A 78 -9.40 -6.28 6.77
C VAL A 78 -10.46 -7.36 6.85
N ALA A 79 -10.49 -8.28 5.88
CA ALA A 79 -11.44 -9.39 5.89
C ALA A 79 -11.29 -10.28 7.13
N LEU A 80 -10.03 -10.57 7.53
CA LEU A 80 -9.74 -11.30 8.76
C LEU A 80 -10.21 -10.54 10.00
N MET A 81 -10.00 -9.22 10.03
CA MET A 81 -10.40 -8.39 11.17
C MET A 81 -11.92 -8.29 11.32
N VAL A 82 -12.64 -8.16 10.20
CA VAL A 82 -14.11 -8.22 10.18
C VAL A 82 -14.61 -9.58 10.64
N ALA A 83 -14.00 -10.67 10.18
CA ALA A 83 -14.37 -12.03 10.59
C ALA A 83 -14.10 -12.31 12.08
N ALA A 84 -13.10 -11.65 12.67
CA ALA A 84 -12.77 -11.75 14.09
C ALA A 84 -13.75 -10.98 15.00
N GLY A 85 -14.64 -10.16 14.45
CA GLY A 85 -15.61 -9.34 15.20
C GLY A 85 -15.00 -8.01 15.64
N LEU A 86 -15.59 -6.90 15.16
CA LEU A 86 -15.15 -5.53 15.45
C LEU A 86 -15.70 -4.97 16.78
N ASP A 87 -16.39 -5.79 17.59
CA ASP A 87 -17.21 -5.35 18.72
C ASP A 87 -16.44 -5.07 20.03
N ASP A 88 -15.10 -5.14 20.00
CA ASP A 88 -14.27 -4.88 21.18
C ASP A 88 -13.87 -3.39 21.23
N GLU A 89 -14.29 -2.65 22.26
CA GLU A 89 -13.92 -1.23 22.46
C GLU A 89 -12.39 -1.00 22.51
N SER A 90 -11.61 -2.06 22.70
CA SER A 90 -10.14 -2.06 22.70
C SER A 90 -9.50 -1.73 21.33
N TYR A 91 -10.26 -1.74 20.23
CA TYR A 91 -9.70 -1.56 18.87
C TYR A 91 -9.36 -0.13 18.45
N GLY A 92 -9.57 0.90 19.28
CA GLY A 92 -9.47 2.31 18.85
C GLY A 92 -8.24 2.65 18.01
N THR A 93 -7.02 2.37 18.50
CA THR A 93 -5.77 2.64 17.77
C THR A 93 -5.59 1.71 16.57
N THR A 94 -5.91 0.43 16.71
CA THR A 94 -5.76 -0.58 15.65
C THR A 94 -6.70 -0.30 14.48
N ALA A 95 -7.93 0.14 14.74
CA ALA A 95 -8.92 0.50 13.73
C ALA A 95 -8.45 1.71 12.89
N ILE A 96 -7.80 2.69 13.52
CA ILE A 96 -7.22 3.84 12.80
C ILE A 96 -6.08 3.37 11.89
N VAL A 97 -5.16 2.54 12.39
CA VAL A 97 -4.05 1.99 11.59
C VAL A 97 -4.61 1.18 10.42
N LEU A 98 -5.63 0.35 10.64
CA LEU A 98 -6.29 -0.43 9.60
C LEU A 98 -6.98 0.45 8.55
N ALA A 99 -7.66 1.52 8.97
CA ALA A 99 -8.31 2.47 8.06
C ALA A 99 -7.29 3.18 7.17
N LEU A 100 -6.14 3.58 7.74
CA LEU A 100 -5.03 4.14 6.96
C LEU A 100 -4.43 3.11 5.99
N ASP A 101 -4.29 1.86 6.43
CA ASP A 101 -3.78 0.79 5.57
C ASP A 101 -4.71 0.50 4.39
N LEU A 102 -6.03 0.54 4.62
CA LEU A 102 -7.06 0.52 3.56
C LEU A 102 -6.95 1.70 2.61
N LEU A 103 -6.75 2.90 3.13
CA LEU A 103 -6.57 4.10 2.30
C LEU A 103 -5.38 3.93 1.33
N PHE A 104 -4.27 3.35 1.81
CA PHE A 104 -3.15 2.99 0.94
C PHE A 104 -3.53 1.91 -0.08
N ALA A 105 -4.32 0.90 0.30
CA ALA A 105 -4.82 -0.13 -0.62
C ALA A 105 -5.60 0.49 -1.79
N PHE A 106 -6.51 1.43 -1.47
CA PHE A 106 -7.27 2.16 -2.47
C PHE A 106 -6.37 3.00 -3.37
N GLY A 107 -5.38 3.70 -2.80
CA GLY A 107 -4.41 4.45 -3.60
C GLY A 107 -3.60 3.57 -4.55
N PHE A 108 -3.18 2.37 -4.11
CA PHE A 108 -2.54 1.38 -4.99
C PHE A 108 -3.46 0.92 -6.11
N LEU A 109 -4.73 0.64 -5.79
CA LEU A 109 -5.71 0.21 -6.78
C LEU A 109 -5.97 1.32 -7.82
N ILE A 110 -6.15 2.57 -7.38
CA ILE A 110 -6.33 3.71 -8.30
C ILE A 110 -5.11 3.87 -9.19
N PHE A 111 -3.90 3.81 -8.63
CA PHE A 111 -2.68 3.86 -9.44
C PHE A 111 -2.62 2.74 -10.48
N LEU A 112 -2.93 1.50 -10.08
CA LEU A 112 -2.94 0.34 -10.97
C LEU A 112 -3.97 0.44 -12.09
N LEU A 113 -5.17 0.95 -11.81
CA LEU A 113 -6.21 1.10 -12.83
C LEU A 113 -5.87 2.22 -13.81
N THR A 114 -5.44 3.38 -13.29
CA THR A 114 -5.11 4.53 -14.14
C THR A 114 -3.93 4.30 -15.08
N ARG A 115 -2.95 3.44 -14.71
CA ARG A 115 -1.88 3.05 -15.64
C ARG A 115 -2.36 2.11 -16.75
N SER A 116 -3.26 1.16 -16.44
CA SER A 116 -3.70 0.15 -17.40
C SER A 116 -4.45 0.82 -18.55
N ASP A 117 -5.30 1.81 -18.23
CA ASP A 117 -6.02 2.61 -19.23
C ASP A 117 -5.06 3.30 -20.22
N VAL A 118 -3.89 3.75 -19.74
CA VAL A 118 -2.86 4.38 -20.58
C VAL A 118 -2.13 3.37 -21.45
N GLU A 119 -1.80 2.19 -20.90
CA GLU A 119 -1.15 1.09 -21.64
C GLU A 119 -2.07 0.55 -22.75
N ASP A 120 -3.37 0.42 -22.49
CA ASP A 120 -4.38 -0.04 -23.45
C ASP A 120 -4.59 0.98 -24.58
N ALA A 121 -4.69 2.26 -24.24
CA ALA A 121 -4.83 3.33 -25.23
C ALA A 121 -3.62 3.42 -26.18
N ALA A 122 -2.41 3.26 -25.65
CA ALA A 122 -1.19 3.23 -26.46
C ALA A 122 -1.17 2.03 -27.41
N SER A 123 -1.52 0.84 -26.92
CA SER A 123 -1.55 -0.40 -27.71
C SER A 123 -2.57 -0.35 -28.85
N ALA A 124 -3.73 0.24 -28.60
CA ALA A 124 -4.77 0.44 -29.60
C ALA A 124 -4.34 1.35 -30.76
N SER A 125 -3.52 2.38 -30.49
CA SER A 125 -3.02 3.30 -31.53
C SER A 125 -2.02 2.64 -32.48
N ILE A 126 -1.16 1.74 -31.97
CA ILE A 126 -0.12 1.04 -32.76
C ILE A 126 -0.74 0.02 -33.73
N THR A 127 -1.92 -0.52 -33.40
CA THR A 127 -2.58 -1.57 -34.21
C THR A 127 -3.37 -0.98 -35.39
N GLN A 128 -3.52 0.35 -35.47
CA GLN A 128 -4.22 1.03 -36.56
C GLN A 128 -3.29 1.61 -37.65
N GLU A 129 -1.97 1.43 -37.53
CA GLU A 129 -0.97 1.68 -38.60
C GLU A 129 -0.58 0.38 -39.30
#